data_AF-A0A930SYU4-F1
#
_entry.id   AF-A0A930SYU4-F1
#
_cell.length_a   1.000
_cell.length_b   1.000
_cell.length_c   1.000
_cell.angle_alpha   90.00
_cell.angle_beta   90.00
_cell.angle_gamma   90.00
#
_symmetry.space_group_name_H-M   'P 1'
#
loop_
_entity.id
_entity.type
_entity.pdbx_description
1 polymer ?
#
loop_
_entity_poly.entity_id
_entity_poly.type
_entity_poly.pdbx_seq_one_letter_code
_entity_poly.pdbx_strand_id
1 'polypeptide(L)'
;MRRLLLGLGFCLLLSGCGRWCQVMCWPADETRLVLDDLVAGSGPSELKSQTSDPLQQQIAFRQNEQDYRAELYLPAEKIQAGLLLLPGATTAGANDARLVAFAQTLSRAGFAVLIPDLVNVRALQLHPADVQGGGRQLCVSTQPQ
;
A
#
# COMPACT_ATOMS: atom_id res chain seq x y z
N MET A 1 1.05 -64.05 -1.41
CA MET A 1 0.14 -62.90 -1.69
C MET A 1 -0.03 -61.90 -0.53
N ARG A 2 0.38 -62.21 0.72
CA ARG A 2 0.21 -61.29 1.89
C ARG A 2 1.34 -60.26 2.13
N ARG A 3 2.44 -60.33 1.37
CA ARG A 3 3.61 -59.44 1.51
C ARG A 3 3.60 -58.22 0.57
N LEU A 4 2.79 -58.24 -0.49
CA LEU A 4 2.66 -57.14 -1.46
C LEU A 4 1.72 -56.01 -0.98
N LEU A 5 0.82 -56.30 -0.03
CA LEU A 5 -0.11 -55.30 0.54
C LEU A 5 0.54 -54.38 1.58
N LEU A 6 1.70 -54.73 2.16
CA LEU A 6 2.39 -53.88 3.14
C LEU A 6 3.25 -52.79 2.51
N GLY A 7 3.73 -52.96 1.27
CA GLY A 7 4.54 -51.95 0.59
C GLY A 7 3.74 -50.74 0.12
N LEU A 8 2.47 -50.95 -0.27
CA LEU A 8 1.63 -49.89 -0.84
C LEU A 8 1.07 -48.94 0.24
N GLY A 9 0.85 -49.42 1.46
CA GLY A 9 0.38 -48.59 2.57
C GLY A 9 1.44 -47.65 3.13
N PHE A 10 2.72 -48.05 3.10
CA PHE A 10 3.83 -47.25 3.64
C PHE A 10 4.18 -46.05 2.74
N CYS A 11 4.01 -46.19 1.42
CA CYS A 11 4.26 -45.11 0.45
C CYS A 11 3.22 -43.98 0.54
N LEU A 12 1.98 -44.29 0.94
CA LEU A 12 0.90 -43.33 1.13
C LEU A 12 1.07 -42.48 2.41
N LEU A 13 1.74 -43.00 3.44
CA LEU A 13 1.99 -42.27 4.69
C LEU A 13 3.13 -41.24 4.57
N LEU A 14 4.14 -41.50 3.72
CA LEU A 14 5.26 -40.58 3.51
C LEU A 14 4.96 -39.44 2.52
N SER A 15 3.93 -39.58 1.67
CA SER A 15 3.48 -38.50 0.78
C SER A 15 2.58 -37.47 1.48
N GLY A 16 2.18 -37.71 2.74
CA GLY A 16 1.30 -36.83 3.53
C GLY A 16 1.99 -35.58 4.10
N CYS A 17 3.31 -35.62 4.35
CA CYS A 17 4.03 -34.47 4.90
C CYS A 17 4.23 -33.34 3.88
N GLY A 18 4.33 -33.65 2.58
CA GLY A 18 4.53 -32.64 1.54
C GLY A 18 3.33 -31.69 1.37
N ARG A 19 2.11 -32.17 1.66
CA ARG A 19 0.88 -31.37 1.54
C ARG A 19 0.56 -30.57 2.81
N TRP A 20 1.06 -30.99 3.98
CA TRP A 20 0.84 -30.28 5.24
C TRP A 20 1.83 -29.12 5.48
N CYS A 21 3.03 -29.16 4.88
CA CYS A 21 3.94 -28.01 4.94
C CYS A 21 3.50 -26.81 4.07
N GLN A 22 2.61 -26.99 3.10
CA GLN A 22 2.13 -25.89 2.23
C GLN A 22 1.17 -24.94 2.96
N VAL A 23 0.50 -25.41 4.01
CA VAL A 23 -0.44 -24.61 4.81
C VAL A 23 0.27 -23.95 6.01
N MET A 24 1.48 -24.40 6.35
CA MET A 24 2.21 -23.95 7.54
C MET A 24 3.39 -23.01 7.27
N CYS A 25 3.75 -22.78 6.01
CA CYS A 25 4.75 -21.78 5.63
C CYS A 25 4.03 -20.50 5.19
N TRP A 26 3.81 -19.60 6.15
CA TRP A 26 3.62 -18.14 6.03
C TRP A 26 3.00 -17.58 4.72
N PRO A 27 1.90 -16.81 4.75
CA PRO A 27 1.41 -16.12 3.57
C PRO A 27 2.37 -14.98 3.20
N ALA A 28 3.41 -15.29 2.44
CA ALA A 28 4.37 -14.33 1.91
C ALA A 28 3.92 -13.73 0.56
N ASP A 29 2.76 -14.15 0.05
CA ASP A 29 2.25 -13.72 -1.25
C ASP A 29 1.93 -12.23 -1.29
N GLU A 30 1.42 -11.64 -0.21
CA GLU A 30 1.03 -10.22 -0.19
C GLU A 30 2.21 -9.28 -0.46
N THR A 31 3.37 -9.53 0.15
CA THR A 31 4.58 -8.72 -0.09
C THR A 31 5.02 -8.82 -1.55
N ARG A 32 4.97 -10.03 -2.14
CA ARG A 32 5.32 -10.22 -3.55
C ARG A 32 4.36 -9.45 -4.45
N LEU A 33 3.05 -9.56 -4.22
CA LEU A 33 2.03 -8.84 -4.98
C LEU A 33 2.24 -7.32 -4.95
N VAL A 34 2.55 -6.76 -3.78
CA VAL A 34 2.84 -5.34 -3.62
C VAL A 34 4.11 -4.95 -4.37
N LEU A 35 5.21 -5.69 -4.19
CA LEU A 35 6.47 -5.37 -4.88
C LEU A 35 6.35 -5.47 -6.40
N ASP A 36 5.67 -6.50 -6.90
CA ASP A 36 5.42 -6.66 -8.34
C ASP A 36 4.56 -5.52 -8.89
N ASP A 37 3.56 -5.04 -8.12
CA ASP A 37 2.74 -3.89 -8.51
C ASP A 37 3.54 -2.58 -8.56
N LEU A 38 4.45 -2.38 -7.60
CA LEU A 38 5.36 -1.24 -7.58
C LEU A 38 6.25 -1.20 -8.83
N VAL A 39 6.80 -2.35 -9.22
CA VAL A 39 7.62 -2.48 -10.43
C VAL A 39 6.76 -2.27 -11.69
N ALA A 40 5.53 -2.78 -11.70
CA ALA A 40 4.61 -2.61 -12.82
C ALA A 40 4.19 -1.14 -13.03
N GLY A 41 4.14 -0.32 -11.98
CA GLY A 41 3.79 1.10 -12.08
C GLY A 41 2.38 1.28 -12.63
N SER A 42 2.23 1.90 -13.80
CA SER A 42 0.92 2.03 -14.48
C SER A 42 0.51 0.79 -15.30
N GLY A 43 1.38 -0.20 -15.44
CA GLY A 43 1.11 -1.45 -16.15
C GLY A 43 0.23 -2.42 -15.35
N PRO A 44 -0.23 -3.51 -15.98
CA PRO A 44 -1.03 -4.54 -15.32
C PRO A 44 -0.20 -5.26 -14.25
N SER A 45 -0.86 -5.65 -13.17
CA SER A 45 -0.28 -6.49 -12.11
C SER A 45 -1.35 -7.41 -11.56
N GLU A 46 -0.92 -8.48 -10.90
CA GLU A 46 -1.83 -9.38 -10.22
C GLU A 46 -2.60 -8.65 -9.09
N LEU A 47 -1.94 -7.75 -8.35
CA LEU A 47 -2.60 -6.94 -7.32
C LEU A 47 -3.72 -6.07 -7.90
N LYS A 48 -3.51 -5.42 -9.05
CA LYS A 48 -4.54 -4.63 -9.75
C LYS A 48 -5.72 -5.48 -10.23
N SER A 49 -5.49 -6.75 -10.55
CA SER A 49 -6.59 -7.67 -10.95
C SER A 49 -7.43 -8.15 -9.75
N GLN A 50 -6.84 -8.14 -8.55
CA GLN A 50 -7.49 -8.63 -7.32
C GLN A 50 -8.14 -7.53 -6.49
N THR A 51 -7.80 -6.26 -6.75
CA THR A 51 -8.26 -5.11 -5.97
C THR A 51 -8.97 -4.10 -6.86
N SER A 52 -9.99 -3.44 -6.31
CA SER A 52 -10.60 -2.29 -6.97
C SER A 52 -9.64 -1.09 -7.00
N ASP A 53 -9.86 -0.17 -7.94
CA ASP A 53 -9.07 1.06 -8.00
C ASP A 53 -9.23 1.88 -6.71
N PRO A 54 -8.13 2.42 -6.14
CA PRO A 54 -8.19 3.32 -5.00
C PRO A 54 -9.04 4.56 -5.28
N LEU A 55 -9.77 5.03 -4.27
CA LEU A 55 -10.49 6.29 -4.35
C LEU A 55 -9.50 7.44 -4.12
N GLN A 56 -9.38 8.34 -5.08
CA GLN A 56 -8.57 9.56 -4.96
C GLN A 56 -9.46 10.76 -4.63
N GLN A 57 -9.05 11.54 -3.63
CA GLN A 57 -9.72 12.77 -3.21
C GLN A 57 -8.71 13.88 -2.99
N GLN A 58 -8.99 15.06 -3.52
CA GLN A 58 -8.26 16.26 -3.15
C GLN A 58 -8.89 16.83 -1.86
N ILE A 59 -8.08 16.99 -0.82
CA ILE A 59 -8.52 17.55 0.46
C ILE A 59 -7.79 18.84 0.77
N ALA A 60 -8.47 19.73 1.49
CA ALA A 60 -7.88 20.93 2.07
C ALA A 60 -8.12 20.91 3.59
N PHE A 61 -7.09 21.24 4.37
CA PHE A 61 -7.16 21.28 5.82
C PHE A 61 -6.28 22.39 6.37
N ARG A 62 -6.55 22.81 7.61
CA ARG A 62 -5.81 23.90 8.24
C ARG A 62 -5.04 23.38 9.44
N GLN A 63 -3.77 23.76 9.55
CA GLN A 63 -2.91 23.41 10.68
C GLN A 63 -2.04 24.61 11.06
N ASN A 64 -2.02 24.98 12.34
CA ASN A 64 -1.25 26.12 12.86
C ASN A 64 -1.45 27.40 12.04
N GLU A 65 -2.72 27.74 11.79
CA GLU A 65 -3.18 28.90 11.00
C GLU A 65 -2.86 28.86 9.49
N GLN A 66 -2.08 27.87 9.03
CA GLN A 66 -1.72 27.67 7.64
C GLN A 66 -2.65 26.67 6.95
N ASP A 67 -3.09 27.02 5.74
CA ASP A 67 -3.91 26.16 4.90
C ASP A 67 -3.02 25.21 4.08
N TYR A 68 -3.38 23.93 4.08
CA TYR A 68 -2.71 22.86 3.35
C TYR A 68 -3.66 22.23 2.36
N ARG A 69 -3.09 21.76 1.24
CA ARG A 69 -3.77 20.91 0.26
C ARG A 69 -3.05 19.57 0.21
N ALA A 70 -3.79 18.51 -0.04
CA ALA A 70 -3.24 17.18 -0.17
C ALA A 70 -4.10 16.31 -1.08
N GLU A 71 -3.46 15.33 -1.69
CA GLU A 71 -4.12 14.22 -2.37
C GLU A 71 -4.24 13.06 -1.38
N LEU A 72 -5.45 12.56 -1.18
CA LEU A 72 -5.77 11.44 -0.32
C LEU A 72 -6.18 10.24 -1.18
N TYR A 73 -5.43 9.16 -1.06
CA TYR A 73 -5.73 7.88 -1.69
C TYR A 73 -6.29 6.93 -0.63
N LEU A 74 -7.49 6.42 -0.86
CA LEU A 74 -8.18 5.52 0.05
C LEU A 74 -8.30 4.12 -0.58
N PRO A 75 -8.10 3.05 0.20
CA PRO A 75 -8.47 1.72 -0.24
C PRO A 75 -9.98 1.68 -0.52
N ALA A 76 -10.37 0.99 -1.59
CA ALA A 76 -11.78 0.84 -1.94
C ALA A 76 -12.58 0.00 -0.91
N GLU A 77 -11.89 -0.87 -0.17
CA GLU A 77 -12.52 -1.85 0.71
C GLU A 77 -12.43 -1.45 2.20
N LYS A 78 -11.24 -1.61 2.80
CA LYS A 78 -11.01 -1.35 4.23
C LYS A 78 -9.70 -0.63 4.46
N ILE A 79 -9.75 0.43 5.27
CA ILE A 79 -8.57 1.13 5.77
C ILE A 79 -7.96 0.32 6.91
N GLN A 80 -6.72 -0.13 6.72
CA GLN A 80 -5.95 -0.86 7.73
C GLN A 80 -5.08 0.08 8.57
N ALA A 81 -4.48 1.09 7.93
CA ALA A 81 -3.65 2.11 8.58
C ALA A 81 -3.56 3.38 7.71
N GLY A 82 -3.08 4.48 8.29
CA GLY A 82 -2.78 5.72 7.58
C GLY A 82 -1.28 5.91 7.34
N LEU A 83 -0.93 6.46 6.18
CA LEU A 83 0.45 6.82 5.80
C LEU A 83 0.50 8.25 5.28
N LEU A 84 1.48 9.02 5.74
CA LEU A 84 1.82 10.33 5.18
C LEU A 84 3.02 10.16 4.26
N LEU A 85 2.83 10.38 2.97
CA LEU A 85 3.87 10.22 1.96
C LEU A 85 4.32 11.61 1.49
N LEU A 86 5.52 12.01 1.91
CA LEU A 86 6.06 13.32 1.60
C LEU A 86 6.80 13.29 0.25
N PRO A 87 6.47 14.19 -0.69
CA PRO A 87 7.24 14.31 -1.92
C PRO A 87 8.67 14.77 -1.61
N GLY A 88 9.66 14.17 -2.28
CA GLY A 88 11.01 14.72 -2.31
C GLY A 88 11.09 16.00 -3.15
N ALA A 89 12.27 16.62 -3.21
CA ALA A 89 12.53 17.81 -4.01
C ALA A 89 12.50 17.50 -5.52
N THR A 90 11.31 17.49 -6.10
CA THR A 90 11.05 17.36 -7.53
C THR A 90 10.16 18.49 -8.00
N THR A 91 10.30 18.91 -9.25
CA THR A 91 9.47 19.97 -9.84
C THR A 91 7.99 19.55 -9.94
N ALA A 92 7.74 18.26 -10.11
CA ALA A 92 6.39 17.68 -10.14
C ALA A 92 5.73 17.68 -8.75
N GLY A 93 6.52 17.61 -7.67
CA GLY A 93 6.03 17.63 -6.29
C GLY A 93 5.09 16.47 -6.01
N ALA A 94 3.91 16.77 -5.44
CA ALA A 94 2.85 15.79 -5.18
C ALA A 94 2.34 15.06 -6.45
N ASN A 95 2.59 15.61 -7.64
CA ASN A 95 2.17 15.05 -8.93
C ASN A 95 3.25 14.21 -9.63
N ASP A 96 4.40 13.91 -8.98
CA ASP A 96 5.40 13.03 -9.58
C ASP A 96 4.77 11.65 -9.85
N ALA A 97 4.85 11.18 -11.10
CA ALA A 97 4.19 9.94 -11.53
C ALA A 97 4.63 8.72 -10.71
N ARG A 98 5.87 8.69 -10.22
CA ARG A 98 6.38 7.60 -9.36
C ARG A 98 5.75 7.66 -7.97
N LEU A 99 5.55 8.87 -7.44
CA LEU A 99 4.91 9.09 -6.15
C LEU A 99 3.43 8.68 -6.18
N VAL A 100 2.73 9.07 -7.25
CA VAL A 100 1.32 8.70 -7.48
C VAL A 100 1.18 7.19 -7.61
N ALA A 101 2.01 6.53 -8.43
CA ALA A 101 1.99 5.08 -8.59
C ALA A 101 2.28 4.36 -7.26
N PHE A 102 3.20 4.90 -6.46
CA PHE A 102 3.51 4.36 -5.14
C PHE A 102 2.33 4.45 -4.18
N ALA A 103 1.69 5.62 -4.09
CA ALA A 103 0.51 5.82 -3.25
C ALA A 103 -0.66 4.91 -3.66
N GLN A 104 -0.93 4.77 -4.96
CA GLN A 104 -1.96 3.86 -5.46
C GLN A 104 -1.71 2.42 -5.07
N THR A 105 -0.46 1.95 -5.19
CA THR A 105 -0.06 0.58 -4.80
C THR A 105 -0.30 0.35 -3.30
N LEU A 106 0.14 1.28 -2.45
CA LEU A 106 -0.07 1.20 -1.01
C LEU A 106 -1.56 1.27 -0.64
N SER A 107 -2.36 2.05 -1.36
CA SER A 107 -3.81 2.07 -1.14
C SER A 107 -4.49 0.78 -1.55
N ARG A 108 -4.04 0.08 -2.59
CA ARG A 108 -4.50 -1.29 -2.89
C ARG A 108 -4.14 -2.27 -1.77
N ALA A 109 -2.99 -2.07 -1.12
CA ALA A 109 -2.58 -2.84 0.05
C ALA A 109 -3.32 -2.47 1.35
N GLY A 110 -4.32 -1.59 1.31
CA GLY A 110 -5.18 -1.27 2.45
C GLY A 110 -4.80 0.00 3.23
N PHE A 111 -3.82 0.78 2.76
CA PHE A 111 -3.39 2.01 3.44
C PHE A 111 -4.15 3.26 2.93
N ALA A 112 -4.64 4.09 3.85
CA ALA A 112 -5.03 5.45 3.51
C ALA A 112 -3.77 6.31 3.38
N VAL A 113 -3.45 6.76 2.17
CA VAL A 113 -2.20 7.47 1.87
C VAL A 113 -2.49 8.95 1.59
N LEU A 114 -1.89 9.83 2.38
CA LEU A 114 -1.98 11.28 2.22
C LEU A 114 -0.68 11.82 1.62
N ILE A 115 -0.79 12.58 0.53
CA ILE A 115 0.33 13.27 -0.13
C ILE A 115 0.09 14.79 -0.02
N PRO A 116 0.79 15.51 0.87
CA PRO A 116 0.63 16.94 0.97
C PRO A 116 1.29 17.66 -0.21
N ASP A 117 0.62 18.70 -0.71
CA ASP A 117 1.21 19.66 -1.65
C ASP A 117 2.05 20.67 -0.87
N LEU A 118 3.33 20.35 -0.69
CA LEU A 118 4.28 21.19 0.00
C LEU A 118 4.88 22.20 -0.99
N VAL A 119 4.30 23.39 -1.06
CA VAL A 119 4.69 24.49 -1.96
C VAL A 119 6.20 24.81 -1.86
N ASN A 120 6.78 24.71 -0.67
CA ASN A 120 8.20 25.02 -0.41
C ASN A 120 9.17 23.95 -0.96
N VAL A 121 8.76 22.68 -0.98
CA VAL A 121 9.59 21.56 -1.48
C VAL A 121 9.66 21.60 -3.01
N ARG A 122 8.60 22.09 -3.66
CA ARG A 122 8.57 22.39 -5.09
C ARG A 122 9.53 23.51 -5.50
N ALA A 123 9.86 24.39 -4.56
CA ALA A 123 10.85 25.46 -4.72
C ALA A 123 12.29 25.05 -4.32
N LEU A 124 12.54 23.76 -4.06
CA LEU A 124 13.82 23.21 -3.60
C LEU A 124 14.31 23.76 -2.23
N GLN A 125 13.42 24.32 -1.41
CA GLN A 125 13.76 24.80 -0.08
C GLN A 125 13.12 23.90 0.98
N LEU A 126 13.92 22.99 1.55
CA LEU A 126 13.47 22.16 2.68
C LEU A 126 13.58 22.98 3.97
N HIS A 127 12.45 23.33 4.60
CA HIS A 127 12.46 23.93 5.93
C HIS A 127 12.14 22.87 7.00
N PRO A 128 12.80 22.90 8.18
CA PRO A 128 12.50 21.97 9.27
C PRO A 128 11.03 21.97 9.73
N ALA A 129 10.32 23.08 9.53
CA ALA A 129 8.90 23.22 9.87
C ALA A 129 7.99 22.27 9.07
N ASP A 130 8.38 21.89 7.85
CA ASP A 130 7.59 21.00 6.98
C ASP A 130 7.49 19.58 7.56
N VAL A 131 8.50 19.14 8.32
CA VAL A 131 8.53 17.83 8.99
C VAL A 131 7.75 17.85 10.31
N GLN A 132 7.76 19.00 11.00
CA GLN A 132 7.08 19.16 12.29
C GLN A 132 5.55 19.18 12.18
N GLY A 133 5.00 19.52 11.01
CA GLY A 133 3.55 19.46 10.74
C GLY A 133 2.97 18.03 10.67
N GLY A 134 3.76 17.02 10.29
CA GLY A 134 3.26 15.67 10.00
C GLY A 134 2.92 14.78 11.21
N GLY A 135 3.23 15.23 12.43
CA GLY A 135 3.24 14.37 13.63
C GLY A 135 1.96 14.33 14.48
N ARG A 136 0.86 14.98 14.08
CA ARG A 136 -0.40 15.00 14.87
C ARG A 136 -1.54 14.41 14.06
N GLN A 137 -2.32 13.55 14.71
CA GLN A 137 -3.54 12.91 14.18
C GLN A 137 -4.38 13.91 13.38
N LEU A 138 -4.35 13.79 12.04
CA LEU A 138 -5.17 14.60 11.15
C LEU A 138 -6.59 14.04 11.20
N CYS A 139 -7.50 14.74 11.87
CA CYS A 139 -8.92 14.41 11.84
C CYS A 139 -9.48 14.72 10.45
N VAL A 140 -9.45 13.73 9.57
CA VAL A 140 -10.16 13.80 8.29
C VAL A 140 -11.64 13.63 8.59
N SER A 141 -12.40 14.72 8.54
CA SER A 141 -13.86 14.72 8.63
C SER A 141 -14.43 14.17 7.32
N THR A 142 -14.72 12.87 7.28
CA THR A 142 -15.58 12.29 6.23
C THR A 142 -17.02 12.70 6.49
N GLN A 143 -17.49 13.73 5.80
CA GLN A 143 -18.91 14.10 5.81
C GLN A 143 -19.64 13.23 4.79
N PRO A 144 -20.65 12.42 5.19
CA PRO A 144 -21.45 11.68 4.24
C PRO A 144 -22.39 12.65 3.52
N GLN A 145 -22.47 12.54 2.18
CA GLN A 145 -23.60 13.05 1.41
C GLN A 145 -24.74 12.03 1.45
#